data_AF-X1BNJ9-F1
#
_entry.id   AF-X1BNJ9-F1
#
_cell.length_a   1.000
_cell.length_b   1.000
_cell.length_c   1.000
_cell.angle_alpha   90.00
_cell.angle_beta   90.00
_cell.angle_gamma   90.00
#
_symmetry.space_group_name_H-M   'P 1'
#
loop_
_entity.id
_entity.type
_entity.pdbx_description
1 polymer ?
#
loop_
_entity_poly.entity_id
_entity_poly.type
_entity_poly.pdbx_seq_one_letter_code
_entity_poly.pdbx_strand_id
1 'polypeptide(L)'
;AAGSVRQLDPRITAKRPLDIYIYMLGYAEGKATPPTHRETMEYLKSLGFKVNPNNKLLASIDQVEKFYHNWVERRESLPYEADGIVVKVNQLDLQERLGSIGHEPRWAIAYKFPAIQGTTRLIDIGISVGRTGTLNPYAILEPVSVGGVTIKQAALHNEDDIRRKDIRIGDTVVVQRAGEVIPQVVGPVTSKRSGREKLFKMPKRCPVCGAEAIKPEGEAMSRCTNAACPAQVQERLEHFVSRVGMDIRGIGESQSAMLLREGLVKNVADLYDLKDKREQLVNLERMAEKS
;
A
#
# COMPACT_ATOMS: atom_id res chain seq x y z
N ALA A 1 7.35 -5.64 -13.14
CA ALA A 1 8.77 -5.97 -12.86
C ALA A 1 8.96 -7.04 -11.77
N ALA A 2 8.45 -6.86 -10.55
CA ALA A 2 8.76 -7.72 -9.39
C ALA A 2 8.59 -9.23 -9.62
N GLY A 3 7.44 -9.67 -10.15
CA GLY A 3 7.20 -11.10 -10.43
C GLY A 3 8.12 -11.67 -11.53
N SER A 4 8.60 -10.83 -12.45
CA SER A 4 9.53 -11.23 -13.51
C SER A 4 10.95 -11.45 -13.00
N VAL A 5 11.40 -10.68 -12.01
CA VAL A 5 12.73 -10.84 -11.37
C VAL A 5 12.74 -12.02 -10.39
N ARG A 6 11.62 -12.27 -9.71
CA ARG A 6 11.50 -13.33 -8.68
C ARG A 6 11.12 -14.69 -9.27
N GLN A 7 11.78 -15.11 -10.34
CA GLN A 7 11.60 -16.44 -10.94
C GLN A 7 12.68 -17.39 -10.40
N LEU A 8 12.30 -18.63 -10.10
CA LEU A 8 13.27 -19.67 -9.74
C LEU A 8 14.17 -20.04 -10.92
N ASP A 9 13.58 -20.11 -12.12
CA ASP A 9 14.33 -20.32 -13.36
C ASP A 9 14.67 -18.97 -14.01
N PRO A 10 15.95 -18.54 -14.02
CA PRO A 10 16.35 -17.26 -14.60
C PRO A 10 16.10 -17.17 -16.10
N ARG A 11 15.92 -18.30 -16.81
CA ARG A 11 15.59 -18.30 -18.25
C ARG A 11 14.19 -17.74 -18.51
N ILE A 12 13.29 -17.79 -17.53
CA ILE A 12 11.98 -17.16 -17.63
C ILE A 12 12.14 -15.64 -17.55
N THR A 13 12.97 -15.16 -16.62
CA THR A 13 13.32 -13.73 -16.49
C THR A 13 13.98 -13.21 -17.75
N ALA A 14 14.91 -13.97 -18.35
CA ALA A 14 15.61 -13.60 -19.58
C ALA A 14 14.70 -13.38 -20.79
N LYS A 15 13.48 -13.95 -20.79
CA LYS A 15 12.46 -13.73 -21.85
C LYS A 15 11.65 -12.45 -21.64
N ARG A 16 11.83 -11.74 -20.53
CA ARG A 16 11.08 -10.51 -20.21
C ARG A 16 11.95 -9.31 -20.57
N PRO A 17 11.41 -8.26 -21.19
CA PRO A 17 12.15 -7.04 -21.53
C PRO A 17 12.36 -6.18 -20.27
N LEU A 18 13.09 -6.71 -19.29
CA LEU A 18 13.42 -5.99 -18.07
C LEU A 18 14.57 -5.01 -18.33
N ASP A 19 14.51 -3.89 -17.64
CA ASP A 19 15.48 -2.80 -17.73
C ASP A 19 15.65 -2.17 -16.35
N ILE A 20 16.71 -1.37 -16.16
CA ILE A 20 17.06 -0.80 -14.86
C ILE A 20 17.72 0.57 -14.98
N TYR A 21 17.40 1.46 -14.04
CA TYR A 21 18.18 2.67 -13.77
C TYR A 21 18.79 2.62 -12.38
N ILE A 22 20.11 2.83 -12.30
CA ILE A 22 20.83 2.98 -11.05
C ILE A 22 20.75 4.43 -10.59
N TYR A 23 20.47 4.64 -9.29
CA TYR A 23 20.16 5.96 -8.74
C TYR A 23 20.97 6.32 -7.48
N MET A 24 21.82 5.42 -6.98
CA MET A 24 22.63 5.65 -5.78
C MET A 24 23.78 4.63 -5.70
N LEU A 25 24.88 5.03 -5.08
CA LEU A 25 25.93 4.14 -4.58
C LEU A 25 25.66 3.87 -3.10
N GLY A 26 25.52 2.60 -2.72
CA GLY A 26 25.18 2.22 -1.33
C GLY A 26 26.40 2.04 -0.43
N TYR A 27 27.38 1.24 -0.88
CA TYR A 27 28.58 0.92 -0.12
C TYR A 27 29.82 1.07 -1.02
N ALA A 28 30.89 1.62 -0.47
CA ALA A 28 32.19 1.71 -1.11
C ALA A 28 33.29 1.53 -0.05
N GLU A 29 34.32 0.77 -0.40
CA GLU A 29 35.45 0.48 0.49
C GLU A 29 36.76 0.72 -0.27
N GLY A 30 37.76 1.26 0.44
CA GLY A 30 39.12 1.38 -0.07
C GLY A 30 39.32 2.43 -1.17
N LYS A 31 38.33 3.27 -1.47
CA LYS A 31 38.43 4.38 -2.44
C LYS A 31 37.61 5.59 -2.00
N ALA A 32 38.10 6.77 -2.34
CA ALA A 32 37.32 8.00 -2.22
C ALA A 32 36.12 7.94 -3.18
N THR A 33 34.92 8.20 -2.66
CA THR A 33 33.72 8.39 -3.46
C THR A 33 33.61 9.84 -3.91
N PRO A 34 32.97 10.12 -5.05
CA PRO A 34 32.74 11.51 -5.47
C PRO A 34 32.00 12.31 -4.40
N PRO A 35 32.31 13.60 -4.20
CA PRO A 35 31.74 14.40 -3.12
C PRO A 35 30.27 14.78 -3.34
N THR A 36 29.76 14.65 -4.58
CA THR A 36 28.36 14.95 -4.90
C THR A 36 27.61 13.77 -5.51
N HIS A 37 26.29 13.78 -5.34
CA HIS A 37 25.39 12.79 -5.94
C HIS A 37 25.46 12.81 -7.47
N ARG A 38 25.55 14.00 -8.08
CA ARG A 38 25.72 14.14 -9.54
C ARG A 38 27.00 13.45 -10.03
N GLU A 39 28.13 13.72 -9.40
CA GLU A 39 29.41 13.09 -9.78
C GLU A 39 29.38 11.58 -9.50
N THR A 40 28.67 11.14 -8.47
CA THR A 40 28.42 9.70 -8.23
C THR A 40 27.66 9.08 -9.39
N MET A 41 26.64 9.75 -9.92
CA MET A 41 25.88 9.27 -11.08
C MET A 41 26.74 9.25 -12.36
N GLU A 42 27.57 10.28 -12.57
CA GLU A 42 28.52 10.33 -13.69
C GLU A 42 29.58 9.22 -13.59
N TYR A 43 30.09 8.95 -12.38
CA TYR A 43 31.00 7.85 -12.09
C TYR A 43 30.36 6.48 -12.36
N LEU A 44 29.15 6.22 -11.86
CA LEU A 44 28.45 4.96 -12.14
C LEU A 44 28.21 4.79 -13.64
N LYS A 45 27.87 5.87 -14.35
CA LYS A 45 27.74 5.85 -15.82
C LYS A 45 29.06 5.50 -16.51
N SER A 46 30.19 6.02 -16.04
CA SER A 46 31.51 5.70 -16.61
C SER A 46 31.94 4.24 -16.37
N LEU A 47 31.39 3.59 -15.34
CA LEU A 47 31.53 2.14 -15.10
C LEU A 47 30.59 1.27 -15.95
N GLY A 48 29.74 1.87 -16.81
CA GLY A 48 28.80 1.15 -17.65
C GLY A 48 27.43 0.90 -17.02
N PHE A 49 27.16 1.41 -15.80
CA PHE A 49 25.82 1.35 -15.24
C PHE A 49 24.87 2.30 -15.98
N LYS A 50 23.63 1.84 -16.18
CA LYS A 50 22.58 2.65 -16.78
C LYS A 50 22.01 3.62 -15.75
N VAL A 51 22.21 4.92 -15.97
CA VAL A 51 21.66 6.02 -15.15
C VAL A 51 20.58 6.75 -15.95
N ASN A 52 19.54 7.25 -15.27
CA ASN A 52 18.44 7.95 -15.93
C ASN A 52 18.95 9.22 -16.65
N PRO A 53 18.79 9.34 -17.98
CA PRO A 53 19.29 10.50 -18.73
C PRO A 53 18.57 11.80 -18.40
N ASN A 54 17.41 11.72 -17.74
CA ASN A 54 16.60 12.87 -17.39
C ASN A 54 17.04 13.58 -16.09
N ASN A 55 18.03 13.02 -15.37
CA ASN A 55 18.55 13.62 -14.14
C ASN A 55 19.13 15.02 -14.40
N LYS A 56 18.83 15.98 -13.52
CA LYS A 56 19.30 17.36 -13.67
C LYS A 56 19.74 17.95 -12.33
N LEU A 57 20.85 18.67 -12.34
CA LEU A 57 21.26 19.52 -11.21
C LEU A 57 20.49 20.83 -11.29
N LEU A 58 19.82 21.18 -10.19
CA LEU A 58 18.99 22.38 -10.07
C LEU A 58 19.48 23.18 -8.86
N ALA A 59 19.59 24.49 -9.03
CA ALA A 59 20.20 25.38 -8.05
C ALA A 59 19.20 26.05 -7.09
N SER A 60 17.90 25.91 -7.35
CA SER A 60 16.84 26.50 -6.52
C SER A 60 15.55 25.68 -6.53
N ILE A 61 14.68 25.93 -5.55
CA ILE A 61 13.35 25.30 -5.46
C ILE A 61 12.49 25.67 -6.68
N ASP A 62 12.51 26.92 -7.15
CA ASP A 62 11.78 27.31 -8.37
C ASP A 62 12.19 26.50 -9.60
N GLN A 63 13.47 26.13 -9.71
CA GLN A 63 13.93 25.27 -10.78
C GLN A 63 13.42 23.83 -10.62
N VAL A 64 13.33 23.34 -9.38
CA VAL A 64 12.71 22.04 -9.05
C VAL A 64 11.23 22.05 -9.43
N GLU A 65 10.48 23.09 -9.09
CA GLU A 65 9.06 23.22 -9.46
C GLU A 65 8.86 23.24 -10.97
N LYS A 66 9.65 24.05 -11.71
CA LYS A 66 9.60 24.07 -13.17
C LYS A 66 9.93 22.71 -13.79
N PHE A 67 10.93 22.01 -13.24
CA PHE A 67 11.30 20.67 -13.67
C PHE A 67 10.18 19.66 -13.40
N TYR A 68 9.53 19.74 -12.24
CA TYR A 68 8.37 18.93 -11.89
C TYR A 68 7.19 19.15 -12.85
N HIS A 69 6.78 20.41 -13.07
CA HIS A 69 5.65 20.72 -13.97
C HIS A 69 5.92 20.27 -15.41
N ASN A 70 7.16 20.41 -15.90
CA ASN A 70 7.52 19.90 -17.22
C ASN A 70 7.32 18.39 -17.33
N TRP A 71 7.64 17.63 -16.29
CA TRP A 71 7.43 16.18 -16.27
C TRP A 71 5.98 15.76 -16.04
N VAL A 72 5.18 16.55 -15.33
CA VAL A 72 3.72 16.32 -15.24
C VAL A 72 3.10 16.33 -16.63
N GLU A 73 3.44 17.33 -17.46
CA GLU A 73 2.92 17.46 -18.83
C GLU A 73 3.45 16.38 -19.78
N ARG A 74 4.71 15.97 -19.61
CA ARG A 74 5.41 15.04 -20.52
C ARG A 74 5.43 13.60 -20.01
N ARG A 75 4.74 13.30 -18.92
CA ARG A 75 4.76 11.99 -18.26
C ARG A 75 4.52 10.84 -19.24
N GLU A 76 3.55 10.99 -20.13
CA GLU A 76 3.16 9.97 -21.11
C GLU A 76 4.19 9.75 -22.22
N SER A 77 5.16 10.65 -22.37
CA SER A 77 6.25 10.48 -23.33
C SER A 77 7.39 9.60 -22.82
N LEU A 78 7.40 9.25 -21.52
CA LEU A 78 8.37 8.33 -20.96
C LEU A 78 8.13 6.90 -21.46
N PRO A 79 9.17 6.13 -21.79
CA PRO A 79 9.04 4.72 -22.18
C PRO A 79 8.78 3.78 -20.98
N TYR A 80 8.48 4.34 -19.82
CA TYR A 80 8.22 3.66 -18.56
C TYR A 80 7.23 4.47 -17.72
N GLU A 81 6.52 3.80 -16.81
CA GLU A 81 5.67 4.47 -15.84
C GLU A 81 6.51 5.20 -14.79
N ALA A 82 6.09 6.42 -14.45
CA ALA A 82 6.65 7.21 -13.36
C ALA A 82 5.51 7.79 -12.52
N ASP A 83 5.70 7.84 -11.20
CA ASP A 83 4.74 8.38 -10.23
C ASP A 83 5.19 9.73 -9.63
N GLY A 84 6.32 10.26 -10.08
CA GLY A 84 6.87 11.55 -9.64
C GLY A 84 8.32 11.75 -10.03
N ILE A 85 8.95 12.74 -9.38
CA ILE A 85 10.40 12.93 -9.38
C ILE A 85 10.93 12.72 -7.95
N VAL A 86 12.23 12.46 -7.82
CA VAL A 86 12.91 12.42 -6.52
C VAL A 86 13.85 13.61 -6.45
N VAL A 87 13.65 14.49 -5.47
CA VAL A 87 14.51 15.64 -5.19
C VAL A 87 15.52 15.22 -4.13
N LYS A 88 16.81 15.42 -4.38
CA LYS A 88 17.90 15.04 -3.46
C LYS A 88 18.85 16.20 -3.26
N VAL A 89 19.31 16.42 -2.03
CA VAL A 89 20.45 17.31 -1.75
C VAL A 89 21.67 16.76 -2.48
N ASN A 90 22.35 17.60 -3.28
CA ASN A 90 23.43 17.11 -4.14
C ASN A 90 24.74 16.83 -3.38
N GLN A 91 25.04 17.56 -2.31
CA GLN A 91 26.28 17.37 -1.53
C GLN A 91 26.14 16.18 -0.58
N LEU A 92 27.07 15.21 -0.62
CA LEU A 92 26.96 13.98 0.16
C LEU A 92 27.26 14.18 1.65
N ASP A 93 28.15 15.11 2.00
CA ASP A 93 28.42 15.48 3.40
C ASP A 93 27.17 16.06 4.08
N LEU A 94 26.36 16.84 3.33
CA LEU A 94 25.07 17.31 3.82
C LEU A 94 24.05 16.18 3.96
N GLN A 95 24.05 15.19 3.06
CA GLN A 95 23.18 14.01 3.21
C GLN A 95 23.49 13.26 4.50
N GLU A 96 24.77 13.04 4.80
CA GLU A 96 25.23 12.40 6.03
C GLU A 96 24.83 13.19 7.28
N ARG A 97 25.07 14.50 7.29
CA ARG A 97 24.69 15.39 8.41
C ARG A 97 23.19 15.47 8.64
N LEU A 98 22.39 15.41 7.57
CA LEU A 98 20.94 15.41 7.67
C LEU A 98 20.42 14.07 8.22
N GLY A 99 21.04 12.94 7.83
CA GLY A 99 20.69 11.61 8.31
C GLY A 99 19.30 11.15 7.87
N SER A 100 18.68 10.29 8.68
CA SER A 100 17.34 9.72 8.45
C SER A 100 16.45 9.77 9.70
N ILE A 101 15.13 9.71 9.49
CA ILE A 101 14.12 9.50 10.55
C ILE A 101 13.46 8.15 10.27
N GLY A 102 13.68 7.18 11.14
CA GLY A 102 13.25 5.79 10.88
C GLY A 102 13.89 5.27 9.59
N HIS A 103 13.06 4.96 8.60
CA HIS A 103 13.48 4.46 7.29
C HIS A 103 13.57 5.54 6.20
N GLU A 104 13.27 6.82 6.51
CA GLU A 104 13.19 7.88 5.52
C GLU A 104 14.40 8.85 5.61
N PRO A 105 15.12 9.11 4.50
CA PRO A 105 16.22 10.07 4.49
C PRO A 105 15.69 11.51 4.64
N ARG A 106 16.37 12.36 5.42
CA ARG A 106 16.01 13.79 5.58
C ARG A 106 16.49 14.67 4.42
N TRP A 107 17.32 14.12 3.54
CA TRP A 107 17.97 14.83 2.44
C TRP A 107 17.35 14.54 1.07
N ALA A 108 16.28 13.74 1.01
CA ALA A 108 15.56 13.44 -0.22
C ALA A 108 14.05 13.38 0.00
N ILE A 109 13.29 13.71 -1.03
CA ILE A 109 11.83 13.61 -1.04
C ILE A 109 11.32 13.15 -2.40
N ALA A 110 10.33 12.25 -2.38
CA ALA A 110 9.58 11.88 -3.58
C ALA A 110 8.49 12.94 -3.83
N TYR A 111 8.67 13.76 -4.85
CA TYR A 111 7.68 14.73 -5.29
C TYR A 111 6.76 14.09 -6.32
N LYS A 112 5.67 13.50 -5.82
CA LYS A 112 4.73 12.69 -6.59
C LYS A 112 3.87 13.53 -7.54
N PHE A 113 3.63 13.01 -8.74
CA PHE A 113 2.65 13.55 -9.66
C PHE A 113 1.24 13.45 -9.08
N PRO A 114 0.27 14.25 -9.59
CA PRO A 114 -1.11 14.09 -9.21
C PRO A 114 -1.59 12.65 -9.44
N ALA A 115 -2.35 12.13 -8.47
CA ALA A 115 -2.92 10.80 -8.56
C ALA A 115 -3.80 10.67 -9.82
N ILE A 116 -3.73 9.51 -10.48
CA ILE A 116 -4.67 9.22 -11.58
C ILE A 116 -6.04 9.02 -10.95
N GLN A 117 -7.03 9.73 -11.49
CA GLN A 117 -8.41 9.68 -11.02
C GLN A 117 -9.31 9.07 -12.09
N GLY A 118 -10.37 8.40 -11.64
CA GLY A 118 -11.50 8.00 -12.46
C GLY A 118 -12.80 8.20 -11.70
N THR A 119 -13.92 8.21 -12.41
CA THR A 119 -15.24 8.29 -11.77
C THR A 119 -15.99 6.98 -11.94
N THR A 120 -16.63 6.51 -10.88
CA THR A 120 -17.47 5.31 -10.93
C THR A 120 -18.62 5.41 -9.96
N ARG A 121 -19.58 4.49 -10.02
CA ARG A 121 -20.71 4.43 -9.11
C ARG A 121 -20.34 3.73 -7.81
N LEU A 122 -20.67 4.35 -6.68
CA LEU A 122 -20.63 3.75 -5.35
C LEU A 122 -21.85 2.86 -5.17
N ILE A 123 -21.66 1.54 -5.23
CA ILE A 123 -22.72 0.55 -5.12
C ILE A 123 -23.20 0.44 -3.67
N ASP A 124 -22.24 0.32 -2.74
CA ASP A 124 -22.51 0.17 -1.30
C ASP A 124 -21.25 0.53 -0.48
N ILE A 125 -21.38 0.60 0.84
CA ILE A 125 -20.26 0.75 1.77
C ILE A 125 -20.22 -0.46 2.71
N GLY A 126 -19.17 -1.27 2.55
CA GLY A 126 -18.89 -2.38 3.45
C GLY A 126 -18.09 -1.95 4.68
N ILE A 127 -17.99 -2.84 5.66
CA ILE A 127 -17.24 -2.60 6.90
C ILE A 127 -16.31 -3.78 7.18
N SER A 128 -15.01 -3.50 7.29
CA SER A 128 -14.03 -4.47 7.81
C SER A 128 -13.76 -4.20 9.29
N VAL A 129 -13.46 -5.25 10.05
CA VAL A 129 -13.13 -5.17 11.48
C VAL A 129 -11.64 -5.39 11.61
N GLY A 130 -10.90 -4.35 11.99
CA GLY A 130 -9.45 -4.44 12.17
C GLY A 130 -9.05 -5.16 13.46
N ARG A 131 -7.75 -5.44 13.58
CA ARG A 131 -7.10 -6.10 14.73
C ARG A 131 -7.53 -5.61 16.12
N THR A 132 -7.70 -4.29 16.28
CA THR A 132 -8.08 -3.65 17.56
C THR A 132 -9.57 -3.36 17.65
N GLY A 133 -10.38 -4.03 16.83
CA GLY A 133 -11.83 -3.90 16.77
C GLY A 133 -12.34 -2.72 15.97
N THR A 134 -11.48 -1.90 15.36
CA THR A 134 -11.89 -0.72 14.58
C THR A 134 -12.76 -1.13 13.40
N LEU A 135 -13.91 -0.47 13.22
CA LEU A 135 -14.80 -0.63 12.09
C LEU A 135 -14.37 0.32 10.98
N ASN A 136 -13.74 -0.23 9.94
CA ASN A 136 -13.19 0.52 8.83
C ASN A 136 -14.15 0.43 7.63
N PRO A 137 -14.75 1.54 7.19
CA PRO A 137 -15.59 1.53 6.01
C PRO A 137 -14.76 1.38 4.74
N TYR A 138 -15.30 0.68 3.74
CA TYR A 138 -14.71 0.65 2.41
C TYR A 138 -15.82 0.74 1.36
N ALA A 139 -15.52 1.45 0.27
CA ALA A 139 -16.42 1.60 -0.85
C ALA A 139 -16.47 0.31 -1.67
N ILE A 140 -17.66 -0.15 -2.00
CA ILE A 140 -17.93 -1.18 -3.01
C ILE A 140 -18.34 -0.44 -4.28
N LEU A 141 -17.54 -0.58 -5.33
CA LEU A 141 -17.61 0.24 -6.52
C LEU A 141 -18.03 -0.58 -7.74
N GLU A 142 -18.70 0.06 -8.68
CA GLU A 142 -18.81 -0.46 -10.03
C GLU A 142 -17.41 -0.51 -10.66
N PRO A 143 -17.01 -1.64 -11.30
CA PRO A 143 -15.64 -1.81 -11.76
C PRO A 143 -15.18 -0.66 -12.67
N VAL A 144 -14.06 -0.03 -12.33
CA VAL A 144 -13.50 1.10 -13.09
C VAL A 144 -12.00 0.94 -13.31
N SER A 145 -11.52 1.25 -14.52
CA SER A 145 -10.09 1.26 -14.81
C SER A 145 -9.49 2.61 -14.43
N VAL A 146 -8.51 2.62 -13.52
CA VAL A 146 -7.78 3.82 -13.09
C VAL A 146 -6.29 3.49 -13.07
N GLY A 147 -5.50 4.10 -13.96
CA GLY A 147 -4.06 3.85 -14.03
C GLY A 147 -3.72 2.38 -14.33
N GLY A 148 -4.40 1.80 -15.33
CA GLY A 148 -4.12 0.44 -15.83
C GLY A 148 -4.65 -0.72 -14.97
N VAL A 149 -5.29 -0.43 -13.82
CA VAL A 149 -5.87 -1.46 -12.93
C VAL A 149 -7.37 -1.28 -12.76
N THR A 150 -8.10 -2.39 -12.70
CA THR A 150 -9.54 -2.40 -12.42
C THR A 150 -9.79 -2.34 -10.92
N ILE A 151 -10.36 -1.24 -10.45
CA ILE A 151 -10.75 -1.02 -9.06
C ILE A 151 -12.20 -1.44 -8.86
N LYS A 152 -12.45 -2.29 -7.86
CA LYS A 152 -13.80 -2.68 -7.39
C LYS A 152 -14.08 -2.26 -5.95
N GLN A 153 -13.04 -1.96 -5.20
CA GLN A 153 -13.12 -1.54 -3.81
C GLN A 153 -12.12 -0.43 -3.56
N ALA A 154 -12.46 0.51 -2.68
CA ALA A 154 -11.58 1.61 -2.30
C ALA A 154 -11.73 1.95 -0.82
N ALA A 155 -10.65 2.40 -0.20
CA ALA A 155 -10.68 2.79 1.20
C ALA A 155 -11.58 4.02 1.42
N LEU A 156 -12.34 3.99 2.51
CA LEU A 156 -12.97 5.14 3.13
C LEU A 156 -12.37 5.26 4.54
N HIS A 157 -12.11 6.47 5.02
CA HIS A 157 -11.35 6.62 6.27
C HIS A 157 -12.17 6.24 7.50
N ASN A 158 -13.28 6.95 7.75
CA ASN A 158 -14.18 6.73 8.88
C ASN A 158 -15.54 7.39 8.60
N GLU A 159 -16.52 7.19 9.49
CA GLU A 159 -17.86 7.78 9.33
C GLU A 159 -17.84 9.31 9.27
N ASP A 160 -16.97 9.97 10.04
CA ASP A 160 -16.87 11.42 10.07
C ASP A 160 -16.33 11.97 8.74
N ASP A 161 -15.32 11.32 8.14
CA ASP A 161 -14.77 11.68 6.83
C ASP A 161 -15.81 11.47 5.71
N ILE A 162 -16.55 10.35 5.75
CA ILE A 162 -17.65 10.08 4.82
C ILE A 162 -18.70 11.19 4.90
N ARG A 163 -19.08 11.60 6.12
CA ARG A 163 -20.06 12.66 6.35
C ARG A 163 -19.52 14.03 5.93
N ARG A 164 -18.27 14.35 6.27
CA ARG A 164 -17.60 15.60 5.91
C ARG A 164 -17.51 15.78 4.39
N LYS A 165 -17.22 14.70 3.66
CA LYS A 165 -17.20 14.68 2.18
C LYS A 165 -18.59 14.53 1.55
N ASP A 166 -19.63 14.36 2.37
CA ASP A 166 -21.01 14.05 1.95
C ASP A 166 -21.10 12.88 0.96
N ILE A 167 -20.36 11.80 1.20
CA ILE A 167 -20.38 10.61 0.35
C ILE A 167 -21.63 9.77 0.68
N ARG A 168 -22.41 9.41 -0.34
CA ARG A 168 -23.67 8.66 -0.19
C ARG A 168 -23.69 7.43 -1.07
N ILE A 169 -24.29 6.34 -0.58
CA ILE A 169 -24.46 5.12 -1.35
C ILE A 169 -25.34 5.45 -2.57
N GLY A 170 -24.88 5.09 -3.76
CA GLY A 170 -25.47 5.44 -5.05
C GLY A 170 -24.80 6.62 -5.76
N ASP A 171 -23.94 7.39 -5.08
CA ASP A 171 -23.21 8.51 -5.72
C ASP A 171 -22.34 8.02 -6.89
N THR A 172 -22.18 8.87 -7.91
CA THR A 172 -20.97 8.81 -8.72
C THR A 172 -19.83 9.43 -7.91
N VAL A 173 -18.77 8.69 -7.66
CA VAL A 173 -17.62 9.12 -6.85
C VAL A 173 -16.35 9.21 -7.68
N VAL A 174 -15.49 10.15 -7.32
CA VAL A 174 -14.12 10.24 -7.83
C VAL A 174 -13.25 9.29 -7.01
N VAL A 175 -12.63 8.33 -7.68
CA VAL A 175 -11.71 7.36 -7.11
C VAL A 175 -10.32 7.69 -7.62
N GLN A 176 -9.34 7.69 -6.73
CA GLN A 176 -7.96 7.92 -7.10
C GLN A 176 -7.06 6.80 -6.61
N ARG A 177 -6.00 6.56 -7.37
CA ARG A 177 -4.92 5.67 -6.98
C ARG A 177 -3.76 6.52 -6.46
N ALA A 178 -3.57 6.54 -5.14
CA ALA A 178 -2.46 7.25 -4.51
C ALA A 178 -1.19 6.39 -4.58
N GLY A 179 -0.29 6.69 -5.52
CA GLY A 179 0.86 5.83 -5.82
C GLY A 179 0.43 4.46 -6.37
N GLU A 180 1.17 3.40 -6.07
CA GLU A 180 0.92 2.08 -6.65
C GLU A 180 -0.06 1.19 -5.86
N VAL A 181 -0.45 1.52 -4.62
CA VAL A 181 -0.87 0.47 -3.67
C VAL A 181 -2.35 0.49 -3.27
N ILE A 182 -2.94 1.62 -2.85
CA ILE A 182 -4.30 1.61 -2.26
C ILE A 182 -5.22 2.63 -2.96
N PRO A 183 -6.33 2.19 -3.60
CA PRO A 183 -7.32 3.10 -4.13
C PRO A 183 -8.17 3.73 -3.01
N GLN A 184 -8.50 5.00 -3.16
CA GLN A 184 -9.32 5.75 -2.19
C GLN A 184 -10.39 6.59 -2.88
N VAL A 185 -11.50 6.81 -2.18
CA VAL A 185 -12.54 7.74 -2.64
C VAL A 185 -12.17 9.18 -2.24
N VAL A 186 -12.09 10.06 -3.23
CA VAL A 186 -11.79 11.49 -3.05
C VAL A 186 -13.04 12.24 -2.59
N GLY A 187 -14.16 12.01 -3.27
CA GLY A 187 -15.44 12.66 -2.98
C GLY A 187 -16.50 12.38 -4.04
N PRO A 188 -17.74 12.83 -3.82
CA PRO A 188 -18.84 12.64 -4.75
C PRO A 188 -18.79 13.66 -5.91
N VAL A 189 -19.28 13.24 -7.07
CA VAL A 189 -19.61 14.13 -8.19
C VAL A 189 -21.05 14.59 -7.99
N THR A 190 -21.23 15.63 -7.17
CA THR A 190 -22.55 16.10 -6.70
C THR A 190 -23.50 16.49 -7.83
N SER A 191 -22.97 16.98 -8.96
CA SER A 191 -23.76 17.31 -10.16
C SER A 191 -24.43 16.11 -10.84
N LYS A 192 -24.00 14.88 -10.53
CA LYS A 192 -24.59 13.63 -11.07
C LYS A 192 -25.61 12.98 -10.14
N ARG A 193 -26.02 13.66 -9.07
CA ARG A 193 -26.99 13.12 -8.12
C ARG A 193 -28.40 13.05 -8.71
N SER A 194 -29.06 11.94 -8.44
CA SER A 194 -30.43 11.64 -8.79
C SER A 194 -31.43 11.96 -7.66
N GLY A 195 -30.94 12.19 -6.44
CA GLY A 195 -31.76 12.39 -5.24
C GLY A 195 -32.18 11.09 -4.56
N ARG A 196 -31.80 9.92 -5.09
CA ARG A 196 -32.09 8.59 -4.53
C ARG A 196 -30.96 8.04 -3.66
N GLU A 197 -29.88 8.79 -3.50
CA GLU A 197 -28.68 8.37 -2.77
C GLU A 197 -28.95 8.28 -1.26
N LYS A 198 -28.32 7.30 -0.61
CA LYS A 198 -28.55 7.00 0.82
C LYS A 198 -27.37 7.45 1.67
N LEU A 199 -27.67 8.16 2.75
CA LEU A 199 -26.67 8.51 3.76
C LEU A 199 -26.14 7.23 4.43
N PHE A 200 -24.82 7.14 4.54
CA PHE A 200 -24.17 6.09 5.29
C PHE A 200 -24.29 6.35 6.80
N LYS A 201 -24.50 5.27 7.56
CA LYS A 201 -24.43 5.26 9.03
C LYS A 201 -23.61 4.05 9.46
N MET A 202 -22.68 4.28 10.38
CA MET A 202 -21.92 3.16 10.95
C MET A 202 -22.87 2.20 11.68
N PRO A 203 -22.74 0.87 11.49
CA PRO A 203 -23.59 -0.08 12.18
C PRO A 203 -23.35 -0.03 13.70
N LYS A 204 -24.44 -0.12 14.48
CA LYS A 204 -24.40 -0.21 15.95
C LYS A 204 -23.96 -1.58 16.48
N ARG A 205 -23.86 -2.57 15.60
CA ARG A 205 -23.39 -3.92 15.90
C ARG A 205 -22.30 -4.31 14.93
N CYS A 206 -21.30 -5.04 15.44
CA CYS A 206 -20.23 -5.58 14.64
C CYS A 206 -20.80 -6.52 13.57
N PRO A 207 -20.46 -6.34 12.28
CA PRO A 207 -20.97 -7.18 11.19
C PRO A 207 -20.44 -8.61 11.24
N VAL A 208 -19.38 -8.87 12.04
CA VAL A 208 -18.75 -10.19 12.15
C VAL A 208 -19.28 -10.99 13.35
N CYS A 209 -19.33 -10.39 14.53
CA CYS A 209 -19.71 -11.11 15.76
C CYS A 209 -21.02 -10.65 16.42
N GLY A 210 -21.70 -9.63 15.87
CA GLY A 210 -22.97 -9.12 16.41
C GLY A 210 -22.88 -8.33 17.72
N ALA A 211 -21.70 -8.27 18.35
CA ALA A 211 -21.43 -7.49 19.55
C ALA A 211 -21.64 -5.99 19.30
N GLU A 212 -21.82 -5.22 20.38
CA GLU A 212 -22.02 -3.79 20.28
C GLU A 212 -20.81 -3.09 19.66
N ALA A 213 -21.11 -2.13 18.77
CA ALA A 213 -20.14 -1.23 18.19
C ALA A 213 -20.29 0.15 18.83
N ILE A 214 -19.25 0.60 19.54
CA ILE A 214 -19.24 1.89 20.23
C ILE A 214 -18.22 2.82 19.58
N LYS A 215 -18.50 4.12 19.56
CA LYS A 215 -17.52 5.15 19.22
C LYS A 215 -17.10 5.82 20.54
N PRO A 216 -15.91 5.51 21.08
CA PRO A 216 -15.43 6.14 22.31
C PRO A 216 -15.40 7.66 22.16
N GLU A 217 -15.60 8.37 23.27
CA GLU A 217 -15.54 9.83 23.29
C GLU A 217 -14.13 10.31 22.87
N GLY A 218 -14.08 11.26 21.94
CA GLY A 218 -12.82 11.78 21.38
C GLY A 218 -12.17 10.91 20.31
N GLU A 219 -12.65 9.69 20.05
CA GLU A 219 -12.12 8.84 18.98
C GLU A 219 -12.91 9.01 17.66
N ALA A 220 -12.20 9.03 16.53
CA ALA A 220 -12.84 9.07 15.21
C ALA A 220 -13.42 7.71 14.76
N MET A 221 -12.91 6.61 15.34
CA MET A 221 -13.22 5.24 14.92
C MET A 221 -14.23 4.58 15.86
N SER A 222 -15.27 3.99 15.28
CA SER A 222 -16.12 3.04 15.99
C SER A 222 -15.40 1.70 16.17
N ARG A 223 -15.63 1.02 17.28
CA ARG A 223 -14.96 -0.24 17.64
C ARG A 223 -15.94 -1.31 18.08
N CYS A 224 -15.68 -2.54 17.68
CA CYS A 224 -16.29 -3.73 18.25
C CYS A 224 -15.80 -3.95 19.68
N THR A 225 -16.74 -4.04 20.62
CA THR A 225 -16.45 -4.24 22.06
C THR A 225 -15.98 -5.65 22.41
N ASN A 226 -16.28 -6.64 21.57
CA ASN A 226 -15.89 -8.03 21.81
C ASN A 226 -14.43 -8.27 21.39
N ALA A 227 -13.52 -8.27 22.35
CA ALA A 227 -12.10 -8.58 22.12
C ALA A 227 -11.87 -9.99 21.53
N ALA A 228 -12.80 -10.93 21.75
CA ALA A 228 -12.80 -12.28 21.17
C ALA A 228 -13.52 -12.37 19.82
N CYS A 229 -13.85 -11.23 19.19
CA CYS A 229 -14.43 -11.19 17.84
C CYS A 229 -13.55 -12.01 16.87
N PRO A 230 -14.13 -12.93 16.07
CA PRO A 230 -13.35 -13.76 15.15
C PRO A 230 -12.45 -12.97 14.20
N ALA A 231 -12.93 -11.84 13.67
CA ALA A 231 -12.12 -10.97 12.82
C ALA A 231 -10.93 -10.35 13.58
N GLN A 232 -11.10 -9.95 14.85
CA GLN A 232 -9.98 -9.44 15.65
C GLN A 232 -8.96 -10.54 15.95
N VAL A 233 -9.42 -11.77 16.23
CA VAL A 233 -8.53 -12.92 16.45
C VAL A 233 -7.73 -13.21 15.18
N GLN A 234 -8.38 -13.26 14.02
CA GLN A 234 -7.74 -13.46 12.73
C GLN A 234 -6.69 -12.38 12.44
N GLU A 235 -7.06 -11.12 12.53
CA GLU A 235 -6.15 -9.99 12.31
C GLU A 235 -4.97 -9.96 13.29
N ARG A 236 -5.18 -10.38 14.55
CA ARG A 236 -4.08 -10.53 15.52
C ARG A 236 -3.13 -11.66 15.12
N LEU A 237 -3.68 -12.79 14.65
CA LEU A 237 -2.91 -13.91 14.16
C LEU A 237 -2.07 -13.50 12.95
N GLU A 238 -2.70 -12.86 11.95
CA GLU A 238 -2.05 -12.35 10.75
C GLU A 238 -0.94 -11.36 11.06
N HIS A 239 -1.19 -10.43 11.99
CA HIS A 239 -0.16 -9.51 12.43
C HIS A 239 1.01 -10.23 13.14
N PHE A 240 0.71 -11.19 14.00
CA PHE A 240 1.71 -11.95 14.74
C PHE A 240 2.63 -12.74 13.80
N VAL A 241 2.08 -13.39 12.76
CA VAL A 241 2.88 -14.14 11.78
C VAL A 241 3.57 -13.26 10.74
N SER A 242 3.17 -12.00 10.61
CA SER A 242 3.71 -11.07 9.61
C SER A 242 5.23 -10.85 9.76
N ARG A 243 5.85 -10.32 8.70
CA ARG A 243 7.29 -9.99 8.66
C ARG A 243 7.74 -9.01 9.75
N VAL A 244 6.85 -8.14 10.22
CA VAL A 244 7.12 -7.19 11.31
C VAL A 244 6.82 -7.75 12.70
N GLY A 245 6.10 -8.88 12.77
CA GLY A 245 5.84 -9.64 13.98
C GLY A 245 6.93 -10.70 14.19
N MET A 246 6.53 -11.97 14.20
CA MET A 246 7.41 -13.13 14.40
C MET A 246 7.99 -13.71 13.09
N ASP A 247 7.66 -13.14 11.93
CA ASP A 247 8.13 -13.58 10.60
C ASP A 247 7.91 -15.08 10.32
N ILE A 248 6.72 -15.58 10.67
CA ILE A 248 6.33 -16.98 10.44
C ILE A 248 5.84 -17.12 9.00
N ARG A 249 6.76 -17.46 8.10
CA ARG A 249 6.48 -17.71 6.68
C ARG A 249 5.59 -18.94 6.50
N GLY A 250 4.65 -18.86 5.55
CA GLY A 250 3.70 -19.94 5.23
C GLY A 250 2.29 -19.70 5.76
N ILE A 251 2.13 -18.87 6.80
CA ILE A 251 0.82 -18.50 7.35
C ILE A 251 0.49 -17.07 6.93
N GLY A 252 -0.44 -16.92 5.99
CA GLY A 252 -0.98 -15.62 5.54
C GLY A 252 -2.46 -15.48 5.92
N GLU A 253 -3.15 -14.52 5.29
CA GLU A 253 -4.59 -14.25 5.51
C GLU A 253 -5.45 -15.51 5.33
N SER A 254 -5.31 -16.20 4.19
CA SER A 254 -6.10 -17.40 3.89
C SER A 254 -5.85 -18.55 4.87
N GLN A 255 -4.59 -18.78 5.23
CA GLN A 255 -4.20 -19.84 6.17
C GLN A 255 -4.65 -19.51 7.59
N SER A 256 -4.52 -18.25 8.02
CA SER A 256 -5.01 -17.78 9.31
C SER A 256 -6.52 -17.96 9.44
N ALA A 257 -7.27 -17.53 8.42
CA ALA A 257 -8.73 -17.69 8.36
C ALA A 257 -9.15 -19.18 8.38
N MET A 258 -8.44 -20.05 7.67
CA MET A 258 -8.69 -21.49 7.65
C MET A 258 -8.42 -22.13 9.01
N LEU A 259 -7.25 -21.91 9.61
CA LEU A 259 -6.88 -22.48 10.91
C LEU A 259 -7.86 -22.09 12.03
N LEU A 260 -8.40 -20.86 11.97
CA LEU A 260 -9.45 -20.40 12.89
C LEU A 260 -10.79 -21.06 12.64
N ARG A 261 -11.20 -21.20 11.37
CA ARG A 261 -12.48 -21.82 10.98
C ARG A 261 -12.55 -23.28 11.39
N GLU A 262 -11.47 -24.02 11.20
CA GLU A 262 -11.35 -25.44 11.58
C GLU A 262 -11.11 -25.63 13.09
N GLY A 263 -11.02 -24.54 13.87
CA GLY A 263 -10.81 -24.59 15.31
C GLY A 263 -9.44 -25.13 15.74
N LEU A 264 -8.49 -25.21 14.81
CA LEU A 264 -7.12 -25.67 15.06
C LEU A 264 -6.31 -24.64 15.84
N VAL A 265 -6.62 -23.37 15.64
CA VAL A 265 -6.03 -22.22 16.33
C VAL A 265 -7.16 -21.34 16.85
N LYS A 266 -7.06 -20.89 18.10
CA LYS A 266 -7.96 -19.90 18.73
C LYS A 266 -7.21 -18.64 19.13
N ASN A 267 -5.92 -18.75 19.38
CA ASN A 267 -5.03 -17.65 19.72
C ASN A 267 -3.61 -17.92 19.19
N VAL A 268 -2.71 -16.94 19.35
CA VAL A 268 -1.34 -17.03 18.81
C VAL A 268 -0.49 -18.15 19.43
N ALA A 269 -0.76 -18.57 20.66
CA ALA A 269 -0.02 -19.65 21.33
C ALA A 269 -0.28 -21.01 20.69
N ASP A 270 -1.52 -21.25 20.22
CA ASP A 270 -1.90 -22.53 19.61
C ASP A 270 -1.13 -22.81 18.30
N LEU A 271 -0.50 -21.80 17.69
CA LEU A 271 0.40 -21.97 16.55
C LEU A 271 1.57 -22.92 16.86
N TYR A 272 2.06 -22.90 18.10
CA TYR A 272 3.20 -23.71 18.52
C TYR A 272 2.83 -25.17 18.81
N ASP A 273 1.53 -25.45 18.99
CA ASP A 273 0.98 -26.79 19.23
C ASP A 273 0.47 -27.44 17.94
N LEU A 274 0.55 -26.74 16.79
CA LEU A 274 0.12 -27.28 15.49
C LEU A 274 0.88 -28.55 15.07
N LYS A 275 2.11 -28.73 15.56
CA LYS A 275 2.89 -29.96 15.37
C LYS A 275 2.13 -31.21 15.84
N ASP A 276 1.34 -31.10 16.91
CA ASP A 276 0.60 -32.19 17.51
C ASP A 276 -0.71 -32.47 16.75
N LYS A 277 -1.05 -31.61 15.77
CA LYS A 277 -2.24 -31.69 14.91
C LYS A 277 -1.87 -31.96 13.45
N ARG A 278 -0.68 -32.51 13.18
CA ARG A 278 -0.16 -32.73 11.83
C ARG A 278 -1.13 -33.48 10.91
N GLU A 279 -1.74 -34.54 11.40
CA GLU A 279 -2.70 -35.34 10.60
C GLU A 279 -3.93 -34.52 10.19
N GLN A 280 -4.39 -33.62 11.05
CA GLN A 280 -5.51 -32.73 10.74
C GLN A 280 -5.09 -31.68 9.70
N LEU A 281 -3.88 -31.12 9.83
CA LEU A 281 -3.33 -30.13 8.90
C LEU A 281 -3.18 -30.68 7.49
N VAL A 282 -2.67 -31.90 7.32
CA VAL A 282 -2.45 -32.52 6.00
C VAL A 282 -3.77 -32.74 5.25
N ASN A 283 -4.88 -32.91 5.98
CA ASN A 283 -6.20 -33.09 5.38
C ASN A 283 -6.92 -31.78 5.03
N LEU A 284 -6.31 -30.62 5.33
CA LEU A 284 -6.92 -29.32 5.01
C LEU A 284 -6.74 -28.94 3.55
N GLU A 285 -7.72 -28.18 3.06
CA GLU A 285 -7.69 -27.64 1.71
C GLU A 285 -6.45 -26.76 1.51
N ARG A 286 -5.60 -27.10 0.52
CA ARG A 286 -4.32 -26.43 0.19
C ARG A 286 -3.17 -26.66 1.19
N MET A 287 -3.25 -27.69 2.03
CA MET A 287 -2.12 -28.20 2.80
C MET A 287 -1.73 -29.60 2.31
N ALA A 288 -0.43 -29.92 2.40
CA ALA A 288 0.13 -31.23 2.10
C ALA A 288 1.26 -31.52 3.09
N GLU A 289 1.80 -32.75 3.10
CA GLU A 289 2.86 -33.15 4.04
C GLU A 289 4.10 -32.24 4.06
N LYS A 290 4.36 -31.53 2.95
CA LYS A 290 5.52 -30.65 2.77
C LYS A 290 5.20 -29.16 2.95
N SER A 291 3.92 -28.80 3.00
CA SER A 291 3.45 -27.40 3.04
C SER A 291 3.75 -26.70 4.35
#